data_AF-A0A9E6U0G2-F1
#
_entry.id   AF-A0A9E6U0G2-F1
#
_cell.length_a   1.000
_cell.length_b   1.000
_cell.length_c   1.000
_cell.angle_alpha   90.00
_cell.angle_beta   90.00
_cell.angle_gamma   90.00
#
_symmetry.space_group_name_H-M   'P 1'
#
loop_
_entity.id
_entity.type
_entity.pdbx_description
1 polymer ?
#
loop_
_entity_poly.entity_id
_entity_poly.type
_entity_poly.pdbx_seq_one_letter_code
_entity_poly.pdbx_strand_id
1 'polypeptide(L)'
;MDKWSIGSYRKPFLNIGYQAVDSASDTLEIGERHPEFVLSADALEQLDSTLRSLASGDSEHWSTLRQSGGDPQLQDIMTLLDDAGLIRESAPEHTLANKRALLAQALDEALATLRKHNFTRVEVAEELLAFIARPTPASIPEIYASSSNMFLVYARLALTSWSVVCPPAIPAAAALLQGIGGKAPVLPDIEFSAFWAGEVRKCLFVMTWLLVRSQQADAQRLCSAILPIEGVDSGVNLAIRLERWGLDFLAEQPPSQYRAAFRGDNDRCDALIAASYAQEYYITDRFIDLICPAIAQRLPRPLKRLARRYYMEEAGHELYELKTCKSLGMTEEQLHSALPTPCAQLMCDFYTYIATRDVVSYFAAATITEGLPGQENLLNALSSQFSSTTVFNNRPSRKHEQLNEKLAHQYISRIMLAEVGELSEQQQQGTATVYALLLELTHRTWEELHRIHVLQRRPPLNFTMDEFL
;
A
#
# COMPACT_ATOMS: atom_id res chain seq x y z
N MET A 1 7.01 15.19 19.41
CA MET A 1 5.94 15.33 18.41
C MET A 1 5.52 16.78 18.49
N ASP A 2 5.72 17.52 17.41
CA ASP A 2 5.28 18.90 17.35
C ASP A 2 3.75 18.94 17.37
N LYS A 3 3.16 19.96 18.01
CA LYS A 3 1.70 20.15 18.02
C LYS A 3 1.26 20.35 16.57
N TRP A 4 0.12 19.78 16.18
CA TRP A 4 -0.56 20.25 14.98
C TRP A 4 -0.80 21.74 15.13
N SER A 5 -0.41 22.48 14.11
CA SER A 5 -0.47 23.94 14.10
C SER A 5 -0.88 24.39 12.70
N ILE A 6 -1.31 25.63 12.58
CA ILE A 6 -1.65 26.32 11.33
C ILE A 6 -0.52 26.16 10.27
N GLY A 7 0.73 26.01 10.69
CA GLY A 7 1.88 25.79 9.80
C GLY A 7 1.87 24.45 9.06
N SER A 8 1.08 23.47 9.52
CA SER A 8 0.95 22.16 8.89
C SER A 8 0.04 22.15 7.66
N TYR A 9 -0.83 23.16 7.51
CA TYR A 9 -1.74 23.27 6.38
C TYR A 9 -1.02 23.81 5.15
N ARG A 10 -1.34 23.29 3.96
CA ARG A 10 -0.87 23.81 2.66
C ARG A 10 -1.68 25.03 2.24
N LYS A 11 -3.01 24.94 2.27
CA LYS A 11 -3.98 25.96 1.84
C LYS A 11 -5.21 25.96 2.78
N PRO A 12 -5.05 26.44 4.03
CA PRO A 12 -6.09 26.44 5.05
C PRO A 12 -7.21 27.40 4.69
N PHE A 13 -8.41 27.14 5.19
CA PHE A 13 -9.52 28.09 5.16
C PHE A 13 -10.29 28.02 6.47
N LEU A 14 -10.87 29.15 6.86
CA LEU A 14 -11.70 29.26 8.04
C LEU A 14 -13.14 28.86 7.69
N ASN A 15 -13.62 27.77 8.27
CA ASN A 15 -14.95 27.23 8.02
C ASN A 15 -15.96 27.76 9.05
N ILE A 16 -16.38 29.01 8.87
CA ILE A 16 -17.43 29.66 9.65
C ILE A 16 -18.65 29.90 8.77
N GLY A 17 -19.82 29.43 9.21
CA GLY A 17 -21.10 29.66 8.53
C GLY A 17 -21.99 30.68 9.22
N TYR A 18 -21.65 31.03 10.47
CA TYR A 18 -22.25 32.11 11.25
C TYR A 18 -21.16 33.10 11.68
N GLN A 19 -21.41 34.39 11.46
CA GLN A 19 -20.54 35.47 11.88
C GLN A 19 -21.37 36.75 12.10
N ALA A 20 -21.41 37.26 13.34
CA ALA A 20 -22.18 38.44 13.70
C ALA A 20 -21.40 39.32 14.70
N VAL A 21 -21.38 40.62 14.44
CA VAL A 21 -20.83 41.62 15.36
C VAL A 21 -21.94 42.05 16.33
N ASP A 22 -21.71 41.91 17.62
CA ASP A 22 -22.56 42.49 18.66
C ASP A 22 -21.97 43.82 19.13
N SER A 23 -22.48 44.92 18.57
CA SER A 23 -22.05 46.27 18.92
C SER A 23 -22.40 46.69 20.35
N ALA A 24 -23.30 45.98 21.05
CA ALA A 24 -23.65 46.31 22.43
C ALA A 24 -22.64 45.74 23.44
N SER A 25 -22.05 44.59 23.13
CA SER A 25 -21.02 43.94 23.95
C SER A 25 -19.59 44.11 23.44
N ASP A 26 -19.41 44.72 22.26
CA ASP A 26 -18.13 44.87 21.56
C ASP A 26 -17.44 43.51 21.30
N THR A 27 -18.25 42.54 20.85
CA THR A 27 -17.78 41.18 20.57
C THR A 27 -18.18 40.70 19.19
N LEU A 28 -17.45 39.69 18.70
CA LEU A 28 -17.71 39.00 17.45
C LEU A 28 -18.09 37.55 17.74
N GLU A 29 -19.32 37.18 17.38
CA GLU A 29 -19.83 35.83 17.50
C GLU A 29 -19.57 35.05 16.21
N ILE A 30 -19.00 33.84 16.32
CA ILE A 30 -18.75 32.96 15.19
C ILE A 30 -19.17 31.51 15.48
N GLY A 31 -19.44 30.74 14.43
CA GLY A 31 -19.72 29.30 14.50
C GLY A 31 -20.08 28.70 13.15
N GLU A 32 -20.48 27.42 13.10
CA GLU A 32 -20.87 26.76 11.85
C GLU A 32 -22.29 27.19 11.41
N ARG A 33 -23.24 27.27 12.35
CA ARG A 33 -24.66 27.60 12.05
C ARG A 33 -25.29 28.58 13.04
N HIS A 34 -24.77 28.62 14.25
CA HIS A 34 -25.19 29.50 15.34
C HIS A 34 -23.94 30.00 16.07
N PRO A 35 -24.04 30.99 16.98
CA PRO A 35 -22.93 31.39 17.83
C PRO A 35 -22.37 30.17 18.59
N GLU A 36 -21.06 29.96 18.49
CA GLU A 36 -20.30 28.93 19.23
C GLU A 36 -19.15 29.57 20.02
N PHE A 37 -18.53 30.60 19.44
CA PHE A 37 -17.44 31.35 20.06
C PHE A 37 -17.79 32.83 20.09
N VAL A 38 -17.40 33.48 21.18
CA VAL A 38 -17.47 34.93 21.35
C VAL A 38 -16.04 35.44 21.44
N LEU A 39 -15.63 36.23 20.45
CA LEU A 39 -14.30 36.80 20.35
C LEU A 39 -14.35 38.27 20.75
N SER A 40 -13.31 38.72 21.45
CA SER A 40 -13.09 40.14 21.77
C SER A 40 -11.71 40.54 21.27
N ALA A 41 -11.61 41.73 20.68
CA ALA A 41 -10.38 42.28 20.16
C ALA A 41 -10.40 43.80 20.19
N ASP A 42 -9.21 44.42 20.29
CA ASP A 42 -9.08 45.88 20.40
C ASP A 42 -9.53 46.59 19.10
N ALA A 43 -9.50 45.88 17.97
CA ALA A 43 -9.94 46.34 16.66
C ALA A 43 -10.95 45.35 16.04
N LEU A 44 -12.16 45.32 16.57
CA LEU A 44 -13.20 44.34 16.21
C LEU A 44 -13.56 44.33 14.71
N GLU A 45 -13.65 45.50 14.06
CA GLU A 45 -13.90 45.60 12.62
C GLU A 45 -12.78 44.98 11.78
N GLN A 46 -11.53 45.16 12.21
CA GLN A 46 -10.36 44.59 11.54
C GLN A 46 -10.34 43.07 11.73
N LEU A 47 -10.70 42.57 12.92
CA LEU A 47 -10.84 41.14 13.18
C LEU A 47 -11.95 40.52 12.31
N ASP A 48 -13.14 41.12 12.26
CA ASP A 48 -14.26 40.65 11.42
C ASP A 48 -13.85 40.56 9.95
N SER A 49 -13.22 41.61 9.42
CA SER A 49 -12.71 41.64 8.04
C SER A 49 -11.64 40.57 7.79
N THR A 50 -10.71 40.40 8.73
CA THR A 50 -9.65 39.40 8.63
C THR A 50 -10.25 37.99 8.60
N LEU A 51 -11.14 37.64 9.53
CA LEU A 51 -11.78 36.31 9.58
C LEU A 51 -12.61 36.03 8.32
N ARG A 52 -13.33 37.02 7.77
CA ARG A 52 -14.03 36.87 6.49
C ARG A 52 -13.08 36.57 5.34
N SER A 53 -11.92 37.23 5.31
CA SER A 53 -10.91 36.97 4.27
C SER A 53 -10.35 35.55 4.37
N LEU A 54 -10.18 35.03 5.58
CA LEU A 54 -9.62 33.69 5.85
C LEU A 54 -10.57 32.56 5.45
N ALA A 55 -11.85 32.84 5.16
CA ALA A 55 -12.75 31.87 4.53
C ALA A 55 -12.26 31.43 3.13
N SER A 56 -11.41 32.23 2.49
CA SER A 56 -10.69 31.84 1.28
C SER A 56 -9.31 31.28 1.62
N GLY A 57 -8.97 30.12 1.05
CA GLY A 57 -7.63 29.55 1.21
C GLY A 57 -6.52 30.28 0.45
N ASP A 58 -6.88 31.19 -0.46
CA ASP A 58 -5.93 32.05 -1.18
C ASP A 58 -5.70 33.41 -0.48
N SER A 59 -6.22 33.60 0.73
CA SER A 59 -6.04 34.86 1.48
C SER A 59 -4.56 35.10 1.83
N GLU A 60 -4.05 36.29 1.50
CA GLU A 60 -2.68 36.70 1.85
C GLU A 60 -2.45 36.69 3.37
N HIS A 61 -3.51 36.87 4.18
CA HIS A 61 -3.44 36.81 5.64
C HIS A 61 -2.93 35.47 6.17
N TRP A 62 -3.14 34.35 5.45
CA TRP A 62 -2.58 33.06 5.84
C TRP A 62 -1.06 33.04 5.86
N SER A 63 -0.42 33.74 4.92
CA SER A 63 1.04 33.81 4.86
C SER A 63 1.62 34.55 6.06
N THR A 64 0.97 35.64 6.47
CA THR A 64 1.32 36.42 7.67
C THR A 64 1.09 35.63 8.94
N LEU A 65 -0.01 34.86 9.03
CA LEU A 65 -0.31 34.03 10.20
C LEU A 65 0.68 32.88 10.41
N ARG A 66 1.26 32.34 9.33
CA ARG A 66 2.28 31.30 9.41
C ARG A 66 3.65 31.82 9.84
N GLN A 67 3.93 33.10 9.60
CA GLN A 67 5.18 33.72 10.02
C GLN A 67 4.98 34.25 11.45
N SER A 68 5.81 33.83 12.41
CA SER A 68 5.68 34.15 13.84
C SER A 68 5.92 35.62 14.22
N GLY A 69 5.64 36.57 13.31
CA GLY A 69 5.83 38.02 13.47
C GLY A 69 4.54 38.84 13.35
N GLY A 70 3.37 38.22 13.46
CA GLY A 70 2.07 38.89 13.41
C GLY A 70 1.57 39.42 14.77
N ASP A 71 0.38 40.03 14.76
CA ASP A 71 -0.35 40.48 15.96
C ASP A 71 -0.58 39.32 16.96
N PRO A 72 -0.08 39.40 18.20
CA PRO A 72 -0.26 38.37 19.22
C PRO A 72 -1.73 38.02 19.51
N GLN A 73 -2.63 39.02 19.54
CA GLN A 73 -4.05 38.77 19.84
C GLN A 73 -4.71 37.94 18.74
N LEU A 74 -4.39 38.24 17.48
CA LEU A 74 -4.85 37.47 16.34
C LEU A 74 -4.28 36.05 16.34
N GLN A 75 -3.00 35.86 16.72
CA GLN A 75 -2.39 34.53 16.81
C GLN A 75 -3.04 33.64 17.87
N ASP A 76 -3.38 34.20 19.03
CA ASP A 76 -4.10 33.49 20.09
C ASP A 76 -5.50 33.08 19.64
N ILE A 77 -6.22 33.99 18.98
CA ILE A 77 -7.54 33.70 18.38
C ILE A 77 -7.39 32.57 17.36
N MET A 78 -6.45 32.68 16.42
CA MET A 78 -6.30 31.66 15.38
C MET A 78 -5.90 30.30 15.95
N THR A 79 -5.06 30.26 16.99
CA THR A 79 -4.73 29.00 17.70
C THR A 79 -5.95 28.38 18.33
N LEU A 80 -6.83 29.19 18.94
CA LEU A 80 -8.09 28.71 19.50
C LEU A 80 -9.03 28.16 18.42
N LEU A 81 -9.11 28.81 17.26
CA LEU A 81 -9.92 28.35 16.14
C LEU A 81 -9.35 27.08 15.49
N ASP A 82 -8.02 26.93 15.46
CA ASP A 82 -7.34 25.71 15.03
C ASP A 82 -7.63 24.54 16.00
N ASP A 83 -7.46 24.77 17.30
CA ASP A 83 -7.75 23.79 18.36
C ASP A 83 -9.23 23.38 18.38
N ALA A 84 -10.13 24.29 18.00
CA ALA A 84 -11.56 24.03 17.83
C ALA A 84 -11.93 23.31 16.52
N GLY A 85 -10.99 23.15 15.57
CA GLY A 85 -11.23 22.50 14.28
C GLY A 85 -12.00 23.35 13.27
N LEU A 86 -12.04 24.68 13.45
CA LEU A 86 -12.67 25.61 12.52
C LEU A 86 -11.75 25.96 11.34
N ILE A 87 -10.43 25.78 11.48
CA ILE A 87 -9.48 25.88 10.38
C ILE A 87 -9.34 24.52 9.70
N ARG A 88 -9.59 24.49 8.39
CA ARG A 88 -9.57 23.26 7.59
C ARG A 88 -8.62 23.39 6.41
N GLU A 89 -8.08 22.27 5.95
CA GLU A 89 -7.33 22.22 4.69
C GLU A 89 -8.30 22.33 3.52
N SER A 90 -8.05 23.24 2.58
CA SER A 90 -8.76 23.17 1.31
C SER A 90 -8.23 21.98 0.52
N ALA A 91 -9.12 21.03 0.23
CA ALA A 91 -8.77 19.79 -0.43
C ALA A 91 -9.43 19.73 -1.82
N PRO A 92 -9.01 20.58 -2.79
CA PRO A 92 -9.63 20.63 -4.10
C PRO A 92 -9.54 19.28 -4.81
N GLU A 93 -8.48 18.49 -4.61
CA GLU A 93 -8.37 17.12 -5.11
C GLU A 93 -9.37 16.12 -4.50
N HIS A 94 -9.96 16.40 -3.32
CA HIS A 94 -10.82 15.46 -2.59
C HIS A 94 -12.32 15.81 -2.66
N THR A 95 -12.75 16.59 -3.66
CA THR A 95 -14.20 16.79 -3.90
C THR A 95 -14.85 15.53 -4.51
N LEU A 96 -16.13 15.30 -4.23
CA LEU A 96 -16.88 14.16 -4.80
C LEU A 96 -16.84 14.16 -6.34
N ALA A 97 -16.97 15.33 -6.96
CA ALA A 97 -16.90 15.49 -8.41
C ALA A 97 -15.53 15.07 -8.97
N ASN A 98 -14.44 15.54 -8.35
CA ASN A 98 -13.09 15.20 -8.80
C ASN A 98 -12.78 13.71 -8.58
N LYS A 99 -13.17 13.13 -7.45
CA LYS A 99 -13.00 11.69 -7.20
C LYS A 99 -13.77 10.83 -8.22
N ARG A 100 -14.98 11.23 -8.61
CA ARG A 100 -15.76 10.57 -9.68
C ARG A 100 -15.07 10.70 -11.05
N ALA A 101 -14.52 11.86 -11.38
CA ALA A 101 -13.79 12.07 -12.63
C ALA A 101 -12.52 11.21 -12.70
N LEU A 102 -11.75 11.15 -11.62
CA LEU A 102 -10.55 10.30 -11.52
C LEU A 102 -10.88 8.81 -11.67
N LEU A 103 -11.98 8.35 -11.07
CA LEU A 103 -12.44 6.96 -11.24
C LEU A 103 -12.80 6.67 -12.71
N ALA A 104 -13.56 7.54 -13.35
CA ALA A 104 -13.95 7.36 -14.75
C ALA A 104 -12.70 7.29 -15.66
N GLN A 105 -11.74 8.20 -15.45
CA GLN A 105 -10.46 8.18 -16.16
C GLN A 105 -9.70 6.87 -15.95
N ALA A 106 -9.63 6.37 -14.72
CA ALA A 106 -8.95 5.11 -14.41
C ALA A 106 -9.65 3.89 -15.06
N LEU A 107 -10.99 3.88 -15.11
CA LEU A 107 -11.75 2.82 -15.79
C LEU A 107 -11.54 2.86 -17.31
N ASP A 108 -11.53 4.04 -17.90
CA ASP A 108 -11.25 4.21 -19.33
C ASP A 108 -9.83 3.76 -19.69
N GLU A 109 -8.83 4.13 -18.86
CA GLU A 109 -7.44 3.66 -19.00
C GLU A 109 -7.35 2.13 -18.94
N ALA A 110 -8.01 1.50 -17.96
CA ALA A 110 -8.05 0.05 -17.79
C ALA A 110 -8.69 -0.66 -18.99
N LEU A 111 -9.86 -0.20 -19.44
CA LEU A 111 -10.56 -0.77 -20.59
C LEU A 111 -9.78 -0.59 -21.90
N ALA A 112 -9.16 0.57 -22.10
CA ALA A 112 -8.30 0.82 -23.26
C ALA A 112 -7.09 -0.12 -23.27
N THR A 113 -6.47 -0.32 -22.11
CA THR A 113 -5.32 -1.22 -21.94
C THR A 113 -5.71 -2.67 -22.22
N LEU A 114 -6.83 -3.15 -21.67
CA LEU A 114 -7.33 -4.51 -21.95
C LEU A 114 -7.61 -4.75 -23.43
N ARG A 115 -8.20 -3.76 -24.13
CA ARG A 115 -8.44 -3.83 -25.58
C ARG A 115 -7.13 -3.89 -26.36
N LYS A 116 -6.16 -3.04 -26.00
CA LYS A 116 -4.85 -2.99 -26.66
C LYS A 116 -4.09 -4.33 -26.55
N HIS A 117 -4.21 -4.98 -25.39
CA HIS A 117 -3.61 -6.30 -25.12
C HIS A 117 -4.52 -7.48 -25.49
N ASN A 118 -5.56 -7.23 -26.30
CA ASN A 118 -6.48 -8.24 -26.83
C ASN A 118 -7.04 -9.20 -25.77
N PHE A 119 -7.40 -8.71 -24.58
CA PHE A 119 -8.12 -9.55 -23.61
C PHE A 119 -9.54 -9.80 -24.10
N THR A 120 -9.83 -11.03 -24.52
CA THR A 120 -11.13 -11.42 -25.10
C THR A 120 -11.91 -12.44 -24.27
N ARG A 121 -11.44 -12.78 -23.07
CA ARG A 121 -12.01 -13.85 -22.24
C ARG A 121 -13.21 -13.37 -21.42
N VAL A 122 -14.34 -13.17 -22.09
CA VAL A 122 -15.61 -12.73 -21.46
C VAL A 122 -16.04 -13.68 -20.36
N GLU A 123 -15.81 -14.99 -20.52
CA GLU A 123 -16.15 -16.00 -19.53
C GLU A 123 -15.42 -15.78 -18.19
N VAL A 124 -14.16 -15.32 -18.24
CA VAL A 124 -13.38 -14.98 -17.03
C VAL A 124 -13.98 -13.77 -16.33
N ALA A 125 -14.44 -12.77 -17.10
CA ALA A 125 -15.08 -11.59 -16.52
C ALA A 125 -16.40 -11.95 -15.83
N GLU A 126 -17.21 -12.82 -16.45
CA GLU A 126 -18.45 -13.33 -15.86
C GLU A 126 -18.20 -14.16 -14.59
N GLU A 127 -17.18 -15.02 -14.58
CA GLU A 127 -16.78 -15.78 -13.39
C GLU A 127 -16.37 -14.87 -12.23
N LEU A 128 -15.59 -13.82 -12.50
CA LEU A 128 -15.15 -12.87 -11.47
C LEU A 128 -16.32 -12.01 -10.97
N LEU A 129 -17.25 -11.62 -11.84
CA LEU A 129 -18.49 -10.94 -11.42
C LEU A 129 -19.35 -11.84 -10.53
N ALA A 130 -19.51 -13.11 -10.88
CA ALA A 130 -20.21 -14.08 -10.05
C ALA A 130 -19.50 -14.30 -8.71
N PHE A 131 -18.16 -14.24 -8.69
CA PHE A 131 -17.37 -14.30 -7.47
C PHE A 131 -17.60 -13.10 -6.56
N ILE A 132 -17.64 -11.88 -7.10
CA ILE A 132 -17.97 -10.64 -6.35
C ILE A 132 -19.37 -10.72 -5.74
N ALA A 133 -20.34 -11.31 -6.46
CA ALA A 133 -21.72 -11.41 -6.01
C ALA A 133 -21.96 -12.49 -4.92
N ARG A 134 -20.94 -13.25 -4.51
CA ARG A 134 -21.10 -14.29 -3.49
C ARG A 134 -21.47 -13.68 -2.13
N PRO A 135 -22.44 -14.26 -1.40
CA PRO A 135 -22.85 -13.76 -0.09
C PRO A 135 -21.79 -13.98 0.98
N THR A 136 -20.98 -15.04 0.84
CA THR A 136 -19.92 -15.42 1.78
C THR A 136 -18.57 -15.38 1.07
N PRO A 137 -17.57 -14.67 1.61
CA PRO A 137 -16.21 -14.70 1.09
C PRO A 137 -15.64 -16.12 1.10
N ALA A 138 -15.01 -16.53 -0.01
CA ALA A 138 -14.30 -17.81 -0.07
C ALA A 138 -13.06 -17.79 0.84
N SER A 139 -12.71 -18.95 1.40
CA SER A 139 -11.47 -19.09 2.18
C SER A 139 -10.24 -19.03 1.25
N ILE A 140 -9.07 -18.66 1.78
CA ILE A 140 -7.84 -18.64 0.97
C ILE A 140 -7.53 -20.04 0.40
N PRO A 141 -7.68 -21.15 1.15
CA PRO A 141 -7.52 -22.49 0.58
C PRO A 141 -8.49 -22.81 -0.56
N GLU A 142 -9.75 -22.39 -0.48
CA GLU A 142 -10.73 -22.54 -1.58
C GLU A 142 -10.32 -21.74 -2.81
N ILE A 143 -9.90 -20.48 -2.62
CA ILE A 143 -9.44 -19.61 -3.71
C ILE A 143 -8.20 -20.23 -4.37
N TYR A 144 -7.25 -20.70 -3.57
CA TYR A 144 -6.06 -21.39 -4.06
C TYR A 144 -6.43 -22.69 -4.78
N ALA A 145 -7.44 -23.44 -4.36
CA ALA A 145 -7.85 -24.65 -5.09
C ALA A 145 -8.64 -24.35 -6.40
N SER A 146 -9.13 -23.12 -6.59
CA SER A 146 -10.11 -22.80 -7.64
C SER A 146 -9.60 -22.83 -9.09
N SER A 147 -8.28 -22.72 -9.31
CA SER A 147 -7.72 -22.66 -10.66
C SER A 147 -6.23 -22.98 -10.69
N SER A 148 -5.76 -23.69 -11.72
CA SER A 148 -4.32 -23.85 -11.98
C SER A 148 -3.67 -22.57 -12.53
N ASN A 149 -4.46 -21.58 -12.94
CA ASN A 149 -3.97 -20.27 -13.39
C ASN A 149 -3.76 -19.34 -12.19
N MET A 150 -2.50 -19.07 -11.85
CA MET A 150 -2.15 -18.34 -10.63
C MET A 150 -2.61 -16.88 -10.67
N PHE A 151 -2.63 -16.24 -11.84
CA PHE A 151 -3.13 -14.87 -11.95
C PHE A 151 -4.64 -14.78 -11.69
N LEU A 152 -5.41 -15.81 -12.05
CA LEU A 152 -6.83 -15.88 -11.67
C LEU A 152 -7.05 -16.21 -10.18
N VAL A 153 -6.13 -16.94 -9.56
CA VAL A 153 -6.10 -17.12 -8.09
C VAL A 153 -5.85 -15.78 -7.41
N TYR A 154 -4.85 -15.02 -7.87
CA TYR A 154 -4.57 -13.67 -7.36
C TYR A 154 -5.73 -12.71 -7.60
N ALA A 155 -6.42 -12.76 -8.74
CA ALA A 155 -7.57 -11.89 -9.01
C ALA A 155 -8.71 -12.11 -8.01
N ARG A 156 -9.03 -13.38 -7.69
CA ARG A 156 -10.04 -13.72 -6.69
C ARG A 156 -9.61 -13.33 -5.28
N LEU A 157 -8.33 -13.51 -4.93
CA LEU A 157 -7.82 -13.07 -3.64
C LEU A 157 -7.78 -11.54 -3.52
N ALA A 158 -7.44 -10.83 -4.59
CA ALA A 158 -7.45 -9.36 -4.67
C ALA A 158 -8.86 -8.82 -4.41
N LEU A 159 -9.86 -9.33 -5.13
CA LEU A 159 -11.27 -8.98 -4.91
C LEU A 159 -11.72 -9.31 -3.48
N THR A 160 -11.23 -10.39 -2.89
CA THR A 160 -11.54 -10.72 -1.49
C THR A 160 -10.87 -9.72 -0.53
N SER A 161 -9.60 -9.41 -0.75
CA SER A 161 -8.82 -8.50 0.08
C SER A 161 -9.36 -7.07 0.06
N TRP A 162 -9.74 -6.58 -1.13
CA TRP A 162 -10.25 -5.22 -1.31
C TRP A 162 -11.60 -5.01 -0.62
N SER A 163 -12.40 -6.04 -0.38
CA SER A 163 -13.60 -5.92 0.46
C SER A 163 -13.30 -5.43 1.88
N VAL A 164 -12.05 -5.56 2.32
CA VAL A 164 -11.56 -5.10 3.63
C VAL A 164 -10.65 -3.88 3.47
N VAL A 165 -9.63 -3.95 2.58
CA VAL A 165 -8.55 -2.95 2.53
C VAL A 165 -8.84 -1.76 1.62
N CYS A 166 -9.68 -1.93 0.60
CA CYS A 166 -10.07 -0.86 -0.31
C CYS A 166 -11.50 -1.11 -0.86
N PRO A 167 -12.55 -1.01 -0.02
CA PRO A 167 -13.92 -1.38 -0.42
C PRO A 167 -14.41 -0.70 -1.71
N PRO A 168 -14.09 0.59 -1.98
CA PRO A 168 -14.38 1.23 -3.27
C PRO A 168 -13.86 0.51 -4.52
N ALA A 169 -12.78 -0.26 -4.41
CA ALA A 169 -12.22 -0.99 -5.55
C ALA A 169 -13.11 -2.14 -6.03
N ILE A 170 -13.98 -2.69 -5.18
CA ILE A 170 -14.90 -3.79 -5.56
C ILE A 170 -15.92 -3.36 -6.62
N PRO A 171 -16.75 -2.32 -6.39
CA PRO A 171 -17.68 -1.87 -7.40
C PRO A 171 -16.97 -1.29 -8.63
N ALA A 172 -15.78 -0.69 -8.48
CA ALA A 172 -14.96 -0.26 -9.62
C ALA A 172 -14.49 -1.45 -10.47
N ALA A 173 -13.97 -2.52 -9.86
CA ALA A 173 -13.60 -3.73 -10.56
C ALA A 173 -14.81 -4.41 -11.22
N ALA A 174 -15.98 -4.40 -10.57
CA ALA A 174 -17.22 -4.88 -11.17
C ALA A 174 -17.59 -4.08 -12.43
N ALA A 175 -17.48 -2.75 -12.41
CA ALA A 175 -17.73 -1.91 -13.57
C ALA A 175 -16.74 -2.20 -14.73
N LEU A 176 -15.45 -2.40 -14.42
CA LEU A 176 -14.45 -2.83 -15.39
C LEU A 176 -14.84 -4.17 -16.04
N LEU A 177 -15.17 -5.19 -15.23
CA LEU A 177 -15.53 -6.53 -15.70
C LEU A 177 -16.83 -6.52 -16.53
N GLN A 178 -17.81 -5.69 -16.17
CA GLN A 178 -19.03 -5.49 -16.97
C GLN A 178 -18.72 -4.85 -18.32
N GLY A 179 -17.80 -3.89 -18.36
CA GLY A 179 -17.32 -3.24 -19.58
C GLY A 179 -16.64 -4.21 -20.55
N ILE A 180 -15.92 -5.21 -20.05
CA ILE A 180 -15.36 -6.30 -20.88
C ILE A 180 -16.47 -7.11 -21.54
N GLY A 181 -17.57 -7.38 -20.83
CA GLY A 181 -18.75 -8.08 -21.36
C GLY A 181 -19.62 -7.26 -22.32
N GLY A 182 -19.17 -6.08 -22.78
CA GLY A 182 -19.89 -5.23 -23.72
C GLY A 182 -21.09 -4.48 -23.12
N LYS A 183 -21.29 -4.54 -21.80
CA LYS A 183 -22.29 -3.73 -21.11
C LYS A 183 -21.74 -2.32 -20.92
N ALA A 184 -22.58 -1.30 -21.04
CA ALA A 184 -22.19 0.06 -20.68
C ALA A 184 -21.77 0.05 -19.20
N PRO A 185 -20.52 0.44 -18.86
CA PRO A 185 -20.07 0.46 -17.48
C PRO A 185 -20.94 1.46 -16.71
N VAL A 186 -21.73 0.95 -15.76
CA VAL A 186 -22.46 1.83 -14.85
C VAL A 186 -21.45 2.28 -13.81
N LEU A 187 -21.12 3.56 -13.80
CA LEU A 187 -20.29 4.13 -12.75
C LEU A 187 -21.01 3.90 -11.42
N PRO A 188 -20.42 3.13 -10.49
CA PRO A 188 -21.09 2.87 -9.23
C PRO A 188 -21.17 4.16 -8.44
N ASP A 189 -22.24 4.34 -7.66
CA ASP A 189 -22.27 5.40 -6.67
C ASP A 189 -21.37 4.98 -5.51
N ILE A 190 -20.09 5.33 -5.62
CA ILE A 190 -19.06 5.00 -4.65
C ILE A 190 -18.91 6.17 -3.68
N GLU A 191 -19.13 5.89 -2.39
CA GLU A 191 -18.84 6.83 -1.32
C GLU A 191 -17.32 6.91 -1.10
N PHE A 192 -16.71 7.96 -1.64
CA PHE A 192 -15.28 8.19 -1.53
C PHE A 192 -14.89 9.10 -0.38
N SER A 193 -15.80 9.55 0.51
CA SER A 193 -15.49 10.55 1.55
C SER A 193 -14.20 10.25 2.31
N ALA A 194 -14.01 9.01 2.77
CA ALA A 194 -12.82 8.56 3.52
C ALA A 194 -11.73 7.88 2.66
N PHE A 195 -11.91 7.76 1.34
CA PHE A 195 -11.01 7.02 0.46
C PHE A 195 -10.35 7.92 -0.59
N TRP A 196 -9.11 7.59 -0.94
CA TRP A 196 -8.38 8.22 -2.02
C TRP A 196 -8.65 7.50 -3.34
N ALA A 197 -9.07 8.24 -4.37
CA ALA A 197 -9.35 7.68 -5.69
C ALA A 197 -8.10 7.09 -6.38
N GLY A 198 -6.89 7.56 -5.99
CA GLY A 198 -5.63 7.01 -6.46
C GLY A 198 -5.43 5.54 -6.08
N GLU A 199 -5.87 5.12 -4.90
CA GLU A 199 -5.81 3.70 -4.51
C GLU A 199 -6.71 2.83 -5.39
N VAL A 200 -7.91 3.31 -5.74
CA VAL A 200 -8.80 2.57 -6.66
C VAL A 200 -8.18 2.44 -8.05
N ARG A 201 -7.47 3.46 -8.53
CA ARG A 201 -6.70 3.37 -9.78
C ARG A 201 -5.64 2.26 -9.71
N LYS A 202 -4.90 2.15 -8.59
CA LYS A 202 -3.92 1.06 -8.37
C LYS A 202 -4.58 -0.32 -8.36
N CYS A 203 -5.76 -0.47 -7.75
CA CYS A 203 -6.51 -1.73 -7.78
C CYS A 203 -6.99 -2.10 -9.20
N LEU A 204 -7.52 -1.13 -9.97
CA LEU A 204 -7.93 -1.35 -11.37
C LEU A 204 -6.75 -1.71 -12.26
N PHE A 205 -5.60 -1.08 -12.02
CA PHE A 205 -4.34 -1.42 -12.66
C PHE A 205 -3.94 -2.88 -12.38
N VAL A 206 -3.93 -3.30 -11.11
CA VAL A 206 -3.64 -4.69 -10.73
C VAL A 206 -4.60 -5.66 -11.40
N MET A 207 -5.91 -5.39 -11.39
CA MET A 207 -6.90 -6.24 -12.05
C MET A 207 -6.64 -6.35 -13.56
N THR A 208 -6.36 -5.22 -14.21
CA THR A 208 -6.02 -5.17 -15.65
C THR A 208 -4.80 -6.03 -15.94
N TRP A 209 -3.75 -5.89 -15.15
CA TRP A 209 -2.54 -6.68 -15.30
C TRP A 209 -2.78 -8.17 -15.09
N LEU A 210 -3.51 -8.56 -14.04
CA LEU A 210 -3.86 -9.96 -13.76
C LEU A 210 -4.65 -10.60 -14.90
N LEU A 211 -5.62 -9.87 -15.48
CA LEU A 211 -6.41 -10.36 -16.61
C LEU A 211 -5.54 -10.60 -17.83
N VAL A 212 -4.68 -9.64 -18.22
CA VAL A 212 -3.78 -9.81 -19.37
C VAL A 212 -2.79 -10.95 -19.13
N ARG A 213 -2.21 -11.03 -17.93
CA ARG A 213 -1.24 -12.07 -17.57
C ARG A 213 -1.83 -13.46 -17.45
N SER A 214 -3.12 -13.56 -17.12
CA SER A 214 -3.81 -14.85 -17.11
C SER A 214 -3.85 -15.56 -18.47
N GLN A 215 -3.56 -14.85 -19.57
CA GLN A 215 -3.52 -15.42 -20.92
C GLN A 215 -2.11 -15.87 -21.36
N GLN A 216 -1.08 -15.59 -20.55
CA GLN A 216 0.30 -15.88 -20.90
C GLN A 216 0.69 -17.32 -20.55
N ALA A 217 1.72 -17.84 -21.21
CA ALA A 217 2.17 -19.23 -21.03
C ALA A 217 2.68 -19.53 -19.60
N ASP A 218 3.16 -18.52 -18.89
CA ASP A 218 3.67 -18.59 -17.52
C ASP A 218 2.56 -18.40 -16.45
N ALA A 219 1.29 -18.36 -16.86
CA ALA A 219 0.16 -18.22 -15.95
C ALA A 219 -0.10 -19.44 -15.07
N GLN A 220 0.46 -20.60 -15.43
CA GLN A 220 0.34 -21.81 -14.62
C GLN A 220 1.04 -21.63 -13.28
N ARG A 221 0.40 -22.11 -12.21
CA ARG A 221 0.98 -22.20 -10.87
C ARG A 221 2.31 -22.93 -10.87
N LEU A 222 3.29 -22.37 -10.15
CA LEU A 222 4.62 -22.97 -9.97
C LEU A 222 4.62 -24.00 -8.85
N CYS A 223 3.93 -23.70 -7.74
CA CYS A 223 3.81 -24.62 -6.62
C CYS A 223 2.95 -25.84 -6.98
N SER A 224 3.60 -26.99 -7.18
CA SER A 224 2.95 -28.27 -7.51
C SER A 224 2.42 -29.01 -6.27
N ALA A 225 3.06 -28.83 -5.12
CA ALA A 225 2.68 -29.47 -3.85
C ALA A 225 2.90 -28.53 -2.66
N ILE A 226 1.91 -28.44 -1.76
CA ILE A 226 2.01 -27.69 -0.50
C ILE A 226 2.64 -28.60 0.58
N LEU A 227 3.31 -28.00 1.57
CA LEU A 227 3.84 -28.69 2.76
C LEU A 227 2.78 -29.67 3.33
N PRO A 228 3.09 -30.98 3.42
CA PRO A 228 2.19 -31.95 4.05
C PRO A 228 2.09 -31.73 5.56
N ILE A 229 0.87 -31.90 6.09
CA ILE A 229 0.57 -31.81 7.52
C ILE A 229 0.30 -33.21 8.05
N GLU A 230 1.08 -33.64 9.04
CA GLU A 230 1.07 -35.02 9.54
C GLU A 230 0.33 -35.19 10.89
N GLY A 231 0.00 -34.09 11.55
CA GLY A 231 -0.70 -34.07 12.84
C GLY A 231 -0.66 -32.70 13.50
N VAL A 232 -1.20 -32.62 14.72
CA VAL A 232 -1.11 -31.44 15.59
C VAL A 232 0.35 -31.14 15.93
N ASP A 233 0.72 -29.86 15.86
CA ASP A 233 2.10 -29.41 16.10
C ASP A 233 2.12 -27.97 16.63
N SER A 234 3.27 -27.54 17.15
CA SER A 234 3.48 -26.18 17.64
C SER A 234 3.69 -25.18 16.51
N GLY A 235 3.41 -23.90 16.78
CA GLY A 235 3.68 -22.82 15.82
C GLY A 235 5.14 -22.76 15.38
N VAL A 236 6.09 -22.91 16.30
CA VAL A 236 7.53 -22.85 15.95
C VAL A 236 7.97 -23.99 15.03
N ASN A 237 7.45 -25.21 15.23
CA ASN A 237 7.77 -26.34 14.35
C ASN A 237 7.14 -26.15 12.97
N LEU A 238 5.93 -25.59 12.89
CA LEU A 238 5.33 -25.21 11.62
C LEU A 238 6.21 -24.19 10.89
N ALA A 239 6.70 -23.13 11.55
CA ALA A 239 7.60 -22.15 10.94
C ALA A 239 8.85 -22.82 10.34
N ILE A 240 9.52 -23.68 11.11
CA ILE A 240 10.73 -24.38 10.65
C ILE A 240 10.44 -25.28 9.43
N ARG A 241 9.30 -25.99 9.43
CA ARG A 241 8.90 -26.83 8.29
C ARG A 241 8.57 -26.00 7.05
N LEU A 242 7.88 -24.87 7.22
CA LEU A 242 7.56 -23.95 6.11
C LEU A 242 8.82 -23.32 5.51
N GLU A 243 9.77 -22.88 6.33
CA GLU A 243 11.04 -22.34 5.84
C GLU A 243 11.82 -23.37 5.04
N ARG A 244 11.92 -24.62 5.53
CA ARG A 244 12.57 -25.72 4.79
C ARG A 244 11.86 -25.99 3.47
N TRP A 245 10.54 -26.15 3.51
CA TRP A 245 9.73 -26.37 2.31
C TRP A 245 9.86 -25.20 1.32
N GLY A 246 9.93 -23.96 1.80
CA GLY A 246 10.10 -22.79 0.95
C GLY A 246 11.46 -22.77 0.24
N LEU A 247 12.53 -23.19 0.93
CA LEU A 247 13.84 -23.37 0.31
C LEU A 247 13.82 -24.47 -0.76
N ASP A 248 13.18 -25.60 -0.48
CA ASP A 248 13.02 -26.70 -1.43
C ASP A 248 12.23 -26.24 -2.68
N PHE A 249 11.11 -25.54 -2.47
CA PHE A 249 10.32 -24.94 -3.55
C PHE A 249 11.17 -24.02 -4.44
N LEU A 250 11.95 -23.11 -3.85
CA LEU A 250 12.80 -22.18 -4.60
C LEU A 250 13.93 -22.91 -5.36
N ALA A 251 14.45 -24.00 -4.82
CA ALA A 251 15.48 -24.81 -5.46
C ALA A 251 14.96 -25.61 -6.67
N GLU A 252 13.67 -25.95 -6.69
CA GLU A 252 13.01 -26.62 -7.81
C GLU A 252 12.73 -25.68 -8.99
N GLN A 253 12.75 -24.36 -8.77
CA GLN A 253 12.46 -23.39 -9.83
C GLN A 253 13.66 -23.22 -10.78
N PRO A 254 13.42 -22.84 -12.05
CA PRO A 254 14.49 -22.44 -12.95
C PRO A 254 15.36 -21.33 -12.34
N PRO A 255 16.66 -21.24 -12.70
CA PRO A 255 17.51 -20.15 -12.26
C PRO A 255 16.88 -18.79 -12.55
N SER A 256 16.83 -17.93 -11.51
CA SER A 256 16.20 -16.61 -11.59
C SER A 256 16.85 -15.74 -12.68
N GLN A 257 16.04 -15.28 -13.63
CA GLN A 257 16.51 -14.38 -14.70
C GLN A 257 16.80 -13.00 -14.12
N TYR A 258 16.02 -12.58 -13.11
CA TYR A 258 16.30 -11.39 -12.33
C TYR A 258 17.70 -11.42 -11.72
N ARG A 259 18.08 -12.50 -11.03
CA ARG A 259 19.45 -12.64 -10.47
C ARG A 259 20.52 -12.67 -11.56
N ALA A 260 20.26 -13.34 -12.67
CA ALA A 260 21.20 -13.44 -13.80
C ALA A 260 21.45 -12.07 -14.46
N ALA A 261 20.45 -11.17 -14.48
CA ALA A 261 20.54 -9.85 -15.09
C ALA A 261 21.59 -8.92 -14.45
N PHE A 262 22.07 -9.24 -13.24
CA PHE A 262 23.14 -8.51 -12.54
C PHE A 262 24.54 -9.09 -12.77
N ARG A 263 24.63 -10.29 -13.38
CA ARG A 263 25.87 -11.03 -13.59
C ARG A 263 26.16 -11.10 -15.09
N GLY A 264 26.41 -9.96 -15.73
CA GLY A 264 26.71 -9.88 -17.16
C GLY A 264 26.85 -8.45 -17.67
N ASP A 265 27.19 -8.29 -18.95
CA ASP A 265 27.19 -6.99 -19.65
C ASP A 265 25.75 -6.61 -20.03
N ASN A 266 24.95 -6.29 -19.01
CA ASN A 266 23.56 -5.86 -19.16
C ASN A 266 23.46 -4.34 -19.04
N ASP A 267 23.17 -3.67 -20.16
CA ASP A 267 23.00 -2.21 -20.24
C ASP A 267 21.78 -1.68 -19.46
N ARG A 268 20.92 -2.57 -18.94
CA ARG A 268 19.75 -2.24 -18.12
C ARG A 268 19.95 -2.49 -16.62
N CYS A 269 21.15 -2.86 -16.17
CA CYS A 269 21.44 -3.15 -14.77
C CYS A 269 21.02 -2.00 -13.83
N ASP A 270 21.41 -0.76 -14.13
CA ASP A 270 21.09 0.40 -13.30
C ASP A 270 19.58 0.65 -13.18
N ALA A 271 18.84 0.47 -14.27
CA ALA A 271 17.39 0.62 -14.27
C ALA A 271 16.71 -0.46 -13.42
N LEU A 272 17.23 -1.69 -13.48
CA LEU A 272 16.74 -2.80 -12.68
C LEU A 272 17.03 -2.58 -11.18
N ILE A 273 18.23 -2.11 -10.82
CA ILE A 273 18.57 -1.73 -9.43
C ILE A 273 17.60 -0.67 -8.93
N ALA A 274 17.40 0.40 -9.71
CA ALA A 274 16.50 1.48 -9.32
C ALA A 274 15.05 1.01 -9.13
N ALA A 275 14.57 0.14 -10.02
CA ALA A 275 13.24 -0.44 -9.91
C ALA A 275 13.08 -1.33 -8.67
N SER A 276 14.10 -2.10 -8.32
CA SER A 276 14.08 -2.96 -7.14
C SER A 276 13.95 -2.14 -5.85
N TYR A 277 14.70 -1.05 -5.71
CA TYR A 277 14.58 -0.16 -4.55
C TYR A 277 13.26 0.62 -4.53
N ALA A 278 12.74 1.04 -5.68
CA ALA A 278 11.40 1.61 -5.75
C ALA A 278 10.35 0.60 -5.24
N GLN A 279 10.51 -0.67 -5.58
CA GLN A 279 9.62 -1.72 -5.11
C GLN A 279 9.72 -1.97 -3.60
N GLU A 280 10.93 -2.02 -3.03
CA GLU A 280 11.10 -2.12 -1.59
C GLU A 280 10.53 -0.89 -0.87
N TYR A 281 10.69 0.30 -1.43
CA TYR A 281 10.05 1.51 -0.92
C TYR A 281 8.53 1.35 -0.86
N TYR A 282 7.87 0.87 -1.93
CA TYR A 282 6.42 0.68 -1.92
C TYR A 282 5.93 -0.33 -0.86
N ILE A 283 6.72 -1.35 -0.55
CA ILE A 283 6.37 -2.34 0.48
C ILE A 283 6.63 -1.76 1.88
N THR A 284 7.78 -1.11 2.09
CA THR A 284 8.17 -0.54 3.39
C THR A 284 7.31 0.66 3.80
N ASP A 285 6.93 1.52 2.85
CA ASP A 285 5.99 2.64 3.06
C ASP A 285 4.63 2.17 3.60
N ARG A 286 4.20 0.98 3.17
CA ARG A 286 2.96 0.34 3.64
C ARG A 286 3.19 -0.70 4.74
N PHE A 287 4.41 -0.89 5.23
CA PHE A 287 4.72 -1.97 6.18
C PHE A 287 3.83 -1.89 7.42
N ILE A 288 3.62 -0.68 7.92
CA ILE A 288 2.79 -0.42 9.08
C ILE A 288 1.34 -0.87 8.86
N ASP A 289 0.81 -0.72 7.64
CA ASP A 289 -0.53 -1.21 7.28
C ASP A 289 -0.62 -2.74 7.32
N LEU A 290 0.50 -3.45 7.11
CA LEU A 290 0.55 -4.91 7.09
C LEU A 290 0.35 -5.47 8.50
N ILE A 291 0.99 -4.88 9.51
CA ILE A 291 0.99 -5.41 10.87
C ILE A 291 -0.13 -4.87 11.76
N CYS A 292 -0.62 -3.66 11.50
CA CYS A 292 -1.65 -3.01 12.32
C CYS A 292 -2.90 -3.89 12.56
N PRO A 293 -3.45 -4.61 11.56
CA PRO A 293 -4.60 -5.47 11.78
C PRO A 293 -4.32 -6.61 12.76
N ALA A 294 -3.13 -7.23 12.72
CA ALA A 294 -2.74 -8.25 13.68
C ALA A 294 -2.64 -7.64 15.10
N ILE A 295 -2.08 -6.43 15.21
CA ILE A 295 -2.01 -5.67 16.46
C ILE A 295 -3.40 -5.26 16.95
N ALA A 296 -4.43 -5.15 16.12
CA ALA A 296 -5.78 -4.84 16.60
C ALA A 296 -6.42 -6.04 17.33
N GLN A 297 -6.01 -7.27 17.04
CA GLN A 297 -6.64 -8.48 17.57
C GLN A 297 -6.36 -8.75 19.05
N ARG A 298 -7.22 -9.54 19.71
CA ARG A 298 -7.09 -9.93 21.13
C ARG A 298 -6.12 -11.11 21.31
N LEU A 299 -4.85 -10.90 20.95
CA LEU A 299 -3.78 -11.90 21.04
C LEU A 299 -3.37 -12.19 22.50
N PRO A 300 -2.80 -13.38 22.79
CA PRO A 300 -2.10 -13.63 24.05
C PRO A 300 -1.08 -12.53 24.35
N ARG A 301 -0.92 -12.17 25.64
CA ARG A 301 -0.06 -11.05 26.05
C ARG A 301 1.38 -11.12 25.51
N PRO A 302 2.06 -12.29 25.52
CA PRO A 302 3.40 -12.39 24.96
C PRO A 302 3.45 -12.10 23.46
N LEU A 303 2.57 -12.73 22.67
CA LEU A 303 2.46 -12.52 21.23
C LEU A 303 2.09 -11.07 20.89
N LYS A 304 1.16 -10.46 21.65
CA LYS A 304 0.78 -9.05 21.50
C LYS A 304 1.98 -8.10 21.72
N ARG A 305 2.85 -8.42 22.68
CA ARG A 305 4.07 -7.66 22.97
C ARG A 305 5.07 -7.78 21.82
N LEU A 306 5.24 -8.98 21.25
CA LEU A 306 6.10 -9.19 20.09
C LEU A 306 5.58 -8.43 18.85
N ALA A 307 4.28 -8.51 18.56
CA ALA A 307 3.68 -7.79 17.44
C ALA A 307 3.88 -6.26 17.54
N ARG A 308 3.69 -5.70 18.74
CA ARG A 308 3.95 -4.27 19.00
C ARG A 308 5.43 -3.91 18.85
N ARG A 309 6.32 -4.79 19.33
CA ARG A 309 7.76 -4.59 19.17
C ARG A 309 8.15 -4.56 17.70
N TYR A 310 7.64 -5.50 16.90
CA TYR A 310 7.92 -5.55 15.47
C TYR A 310 7.41 -4.30 14.74
N TYR A 311 6.21 -3.82 15.06
CA TYR A 311 5.74 -2.51 14.58
C TYR A 311 6.70 -1.36 14.93
N MET A 312 7.22 -1.32 16.16
CA MET A 312 8.14 -0.27 16.60
C MET A 312 9.51 -0.38 15.93
N GLU A 313 9.93 -1.59 15.57
CA GLU A 313 11.18 -1.83 14.84
C GLU A 313 11.05 -1.31 13.40
N GLU A 314 9.92 -1.59 12.74
CA GLU A 314 9.71 -1.25 11.31
C GLU A 314 9.28 0.20 11.07
N ALA A 315 8.74 0.88 12.08
CA ALA A 315 8.34 2.28 11.94
C ALA A 315 9.54 3.18 11.63
N GLY A 316 9.52 3.83 10.45
CA GLY A 316 10.59 4.71 9.97
C GLY A 316 11.57 4.01 9.03
N HIS A 317 11.41 2.71 8.74
CA HIS A 317 12.26 2.00 7.79
C HIS A 317 12.09 2.52 6.35
N GLU A 318 10.91 3.01 5.99
CA GLU A 318 10.62 3.62 4.70
C GLU A 318 11.55 4.81 4.39
N LEU A 319 12.06 5.50 5.41
CA LEU A 319 13.00 6.61 5.24
C LEU A 319 14.37 6.15 4.73
N TYR A 320 14.79 4.92 5.00
CA TYR A 320 16.02 4.37 4.43
C TYR A 320 15.83 4.10 2.95
N GLU A 321 14.71 3.47 2.57
CA GLU A 321 14.41 3.16 1.17
C GLU A 321 14.17 4.42 0.33
N LEU A 322 13.48 5.42 0.88
CA LEU A 322 13.30 6.71 0.22
C LEU A 322 14.64 7.41 -0.02
N LYS A 323 15.58 7.36 0.93
CA LYS A 323 16.92 7.94 0.75
C LYS A 323 17.73 7.20 -0.31
N THR A 324 17.60 5.88 -0.38
CA THR A 324 18.22 5.08 -1.44
C THR A 324 17.60 5.43 -2.80
N CYS A 325 16.29 5.54 -2.90
CA CYS A 325 15.62 5.95 -4.14
C CYS A 325 16.05 7.37 -4.58
N LYS A 326 16.18 8.31 -3.64
CA LYS A 326 16.69 9.66 -3.91
C LYS A 326 18.13 9.67 -4.41
N SER A 327 18.99 8.77 -3.92
CA SER A 327 20.37 8.65 -4.42
C SER A 327 20.45 8.06 -5.84
N LEU A 328 19.43 7.29 -6.23
CA LEU A 328 19.24 6.74 -7.57
C LEU A 328 18.55 7.72 -8.54
N GLY A 329 18.32 8.97 -8.12
CA GLY A 329 17.79 10.03 -8.98
C GLY A 329 16.26 10.12 -9.04
N MET A 330 15.53 9.37 -8.21
CA MET A 330 14.07 9.48 -8.09
C MET A 330 13.68 10.56 -7.08
N THR A 331 12.56 11.24 -7.32
CA THR A 331 11.95 12.14 -6.34
C THR A 331 10.83 11.43 -5.58
N GLU A 332 10.52 11.94 -4.39
CA GLU A 332 9.39 11.44 -3.59
C GLU A 332 8.06 11.63 -4.30
N GLU A 333 7.88 12.77 -4.97
CA GLU A 333 6.71 13.05 -5.82
C GLU A 333 6.58 12.05 -6.98
N GLN A 334 7.69 11.66 -7.63
CA GLN A 334 7.68 10.63 -8.66
C GLN A 334 7.28 9.26 -8.09
N LEU A 335 7.80 8.89 -6.92
CA LEU A 335 7.44 7.63 -6.27
C LEU A 335 5.95 7.60 -5.92
N HIS A 336 5.40 8.68 -5.36
CA HIS A 336 3.98 8.78 -4.98
C HIS A 336 3.02 8.83 -6.17
N SER A 337 3.45 9.38 -7.31
CA SER A 337 2.63 9.50 -8.52
C SER A 337 2.73 8.29 -9.47
N ALA A 338 3.83 7.54 -9.41
CA ALA A 338 4.02 6.31 -10.17
C ALA A 338 3.09 5.19 -9.67
N LEU A 339 2.79 4.25 -10.57
CA LEU A 339 2.15 3.01 -10.18
C LEU A 339 3.22 2.06 -9.63
N PRO A 340 2.99 1.42 -8.46
CA PRO A 340 3.86 0.34 -8.00
C PRO A 340 3.79 -0.83 -8.98
N THR A 341 4.73 -1.77 -8.92
CA THR A 341 4.53 -3.02 -9.66
C THR A 341 3.25 -3.72 -9.18
N PRO A 342 2.51 -4.43 -10.05
CA PRO A 342 1.27 -5.10 -9.66
C PRO A 342 1.48 -6.06 -8.49
N CYS A 343 2.59 -6.79 -8.50
CA CYS A 343 2.89 -7.75 -7.44
C CYS A 343 3.21 -7.07 -6.10
N ALA A 344 3.86 -5.90 -6.08
CA ALA A 344 4.11 -5.16 -4.84
C ALA A 344 2.80 -4.67 -4.20
N GLN A 345 1.86 -4.19 -5.03
CA GLN A 345 0.51 -3.84 -4.55
C GLN A 345 -0.22 -5.07 -4.00
N LEU A 346 -0.20 -6.20 -4.73
CA LEU A 346 -0.82 -7.45 -4.29
C LEU A 346 -0.21 -7.98 -2.99
N MET A 347 1.11 -7.91 -2.85
CA MET A 347 1.80 -8.29 -1.60
C MET A 347 1.25 -7.50 -0.42
N CYS A 348 1.21 -6.17 -0.53
CA CYS A 348 0.67 -5.33 0.54
C CYS A 348 -0.79 -5.67 0.86
N ASP A 349 -1.64 -5.72 -0.17
CA ASP A 349 -3.08 -5.98 0.01
C ASP A 349 -3.35 -7.37 0.63
N PHE A 350 -2.60 -8.40 0.20
CA PHE A 350 -2.75 -9.75 0.71
C PHE A 350 -2.24 -9.86 2.15
N TYR A 351 -1.08 -9.31 2.47
CA TYR A 351 -0.56 -9.34 3.84
C TYR A 351 -1.48 -8.61 4.82
N THR A 352 -1.92 -7.39 4.48
CA THR A 352 -2.89 -6.64 5.30
C THR A 352 -4.17 -7.45 5.47
N TYR A 353 -4.71 -8.04 4.40
CA TYR A 353 -5.91 -8.87 4.48
C TYR A 353 -5.72 -10.12 5.36
N ILE A 354 -4.61 -10.85 5.20
CA ILE A 354 -4.30 -12.03 6.01
C ILE A 354 -4.17 -11.65 7.48
N ALA A 355 -3.50 -10.53 7.81
CA ALA A 355 -3.38 -10.03 9.17
C ALA A 355 -4.74 -9.73 9.84
N THR A 356 -5.80 -9.47 9.07
CA THR A 356 -7.16 -9.26 9.61
C THR A 356 -7.88 -10.55 9.98
N ARG A 357 -7.47 -11.71 9.44
CA ARG A 357 -8.21 -12.97 9.55
C ARG A 357 -7.43 -14.13 10.14
N ASP A 358 -6.15 -14.24 9.79
CA ASP A 358 -5.29 -15.35 10.18
C ASP A 358 -3.89 -14.87 10.55
N VAL A 359 -3.73 -14.60 11.84
CA VAL A 359 -2.49 -14.07 12.42
C VAL A 359 -1.36 -15.11 12.41
N VAL A 360 -1.68 -16.41 12.46
CA VAL A 360 -0.68 -17.48 12.35
C VAL A 360 -0.10 -17.49 10.95
N SER A 361 -0.96 -17.41 9.93
CA SER A 361 -0.53 -17.28 8.54
C SER A 361 0.29 -16.02 8.29
N TYR A 362 -0.13 -14.88 8.83
CA TYR A 362 0.61 -13.62 8.74
C TYR A 362 2.04 -13.76 9.30
N PHE A 363 2.16 -14.24 10.54
CA PHE A 363 3.47 -14.38 11.18
C PHE A 363 4.33 -15.46 10.53
N ALA A 364 3.74 -16.56 10.05
CA ALA A 364 4.46 -17.56 9.29
C ALA A 364 5.03 -16.99 7.99
N ALA A 365 4.26 -16.15 7.29
CA ALA A 365 4.67 -15.56 6.02
C ALA A 365 5.70 -14.43 6.18
N ALA A 366 5.81 -13.77 7.33
CA ALA A 366 6.72 -12.63 7.53
C ALA A 366 8.19 -12.90 7.11
N THR A 367 8.71 -14.12 7.25
CA THR A 367 10.05 -14.49 6.75
C THR A 367 10.20 -14.36 5.22
N ILE A 368 9.11 -14.39 4.45
CA ILE A 368 9.14 -14.23 2.99
C ILE A 368 9.54 -12.80 2.62
N THR A 369 9.08 -11.80 3.38
CA THR A 369 9.44 -10.39 3.17
C THR A 369 10.75 -10.02 3.88
N GLU A 370 11.02 -10.60 5.05
CA GLU A 370 12.26 -10.33 5.82
C GLU A 370 13.48 -11.11 5.33
N GLY A 371 13.26 -12.14 4.51
CA GLY A 371 14.29 -13.06 4.03
C GLY A 371 14.24 -14.42 4.72
N LEU A 372 14.41 -15.47 3.92
CA LEU A 372 14.48 -16.85 4.39
C LEU A 372 15.82 -17.13 5.07
N PRO A 373 15.86 -17.86 6.20
CA PRO A 373 17.09 -18.28 6.83
C PRO A 373 18.05 -18.98 5.85
N GLY A 374 19.29 -18.49 5.79
CA GLY A 374 20.34 -19.08 4.95
C GLY A 374 20.32 -18.63 3.48
N GLN A 375 19.39 -17.76 3.08
CA GLN A 375 19.43 -17.09 1.78
C GLN A 375 20.16 -15.75 1.90
N GLU A 376 21.03 -15.46 0.93
CA GLU A 376 21.58 -14.13 0.77
C GLU A 376 20.50 -13.19 0.22
N ASN A 377 20.29 -12.06 0.90
CA ASN A 377 19.47 -10.99 0.35
C ASN A 377 20.16 -10.42 -0.89
N LEU A 378 19.48 -10.50 -2.03
CA LEU A 378 20.07 -10.11 -3.31
C LEU A 378 20.42 -8.62 -3.34
N LEU A 379 19.60 -7.75 -2.77
CA LEU A 379 19.88 -6.32 -2.77
C LEU A 379 21.08 -5.98 -1.88
N ASN A 380 21.33 -6.76 -0.82
CA ASN A 380 22.58 -6.66 -0.03
C ASN A 380 23.80 -7.06 -0.87
N ALA A 381 23.68 -8.14 -1.65
CA ALA A 381 24.75 -8.58 -2.55
C ALA A 381 25.04 -7.53 -3.63
N LEU A 382 23.99 -6.93 -4.20
CA LEU A 382 24.09 -5.85 -5.19
C LEU A 382 24.67 -4.58 -4.58
N SER A 383 24.18 -4.16 -3.41
CA SER A 383 24.71 -3.05 -2.63
C SER A 383 26.20 -3.22 -2.33
N SER A 384 26.65 -4.44 -2.05
CA SER A 384 28.06 -4.76 -1.86
C SER A 384 28.86 -4.63 -3.15
N GLN A 385 28.37 -5.21 -4.25
CA GLN A 385 29.02 -5.23 -5.56
C GLN A 385 29.14 -3.82 -6.19
N PHE A 386 28.10 -3.00 -6.09
CA PHE A 386 28.01 -1.66 -6.71
C PHE A 386 28.42 -0.53 -5.75
N SER A 387 29.07 -0.84 -4.63
CA SER A 387 29.51 0.17 -3.66
C SER A 387 30.60 1.13 -4.14
N SER A 388 31.19 0.86 -5.31
CA SER A 388 32.27 1.64 -5.91
C SER A 388 31.84 2.46 -7.13
N THR A 389 30.62 2.27 -7.65
CA THR A 389 30.09 3.08 -8.75
C THR A 389 29.63 4.44 -8.22
N THR A 390 30.10 5.51 -8.86
CA THR A 390 29.77 6.91 -8.52
C THR A 390 28.27 7.24 -8.57
N VAL A 391 27.46 6.37 -9.17
CA VAL A 391 26.02 6.54 -9.37
C VAL A 391 25.20 6.06 -8.16
N PHE A 392 25.74 5.20 -7.29
CA PHE A 392 24.95 4.57 -6.22
C PHE A 392 25.50 4.84 -4.81
N ASN A 393 24.88 5.78 -4.08
CA ASN A 393 25.11 5.90 -2.64
C ASN A 393 24.27 4.86 -1.89
N ASN A 394 24.87 3.70 -1.66
CA ASN A 394 24.26 2.56 -0.98
C ASN A 394 24.20 2.66 0.55
N ARG A 395 24.72 3.75 1.14
CA ARG A 395 24.84 3.90 2.59
C ARG A 395 23.50 3.79 3.33
N PRO A 396 22.37 4.33 2.84
CA PRO A 396 21.07 4.17 3.49
C PRO A 396 20.59 2.71 3.46
N SER A 397 20.63 2.03 2.32
CA SER A 397 20.26 0.60 2.21
C SER A 397 21.09 -0.27 3.15
N ARG A 398 22.41 -0.09 3.19
CA ARG A 398 23.28 -0.84 4.14
C ARG A 398 22.92 -0.63 5.61
N LYS A 399 22.39 0.55 5.98
CA LYS A 399 21.96 0.80 7.36
C LYS A 399 20.69 0.04 7.70
N HIS A 400 19.74 -0.04 6.76
CA HIS A 400 18.54 -0.87 6.91
C HIS A 400 18.93 -2.34 7.06
N GLU A 401 19.81 -2.84 6.18
CA GLU A 401 20.30 -4.22 6.23
C GLU A 401 20.96 -4.58 7.57
N GLN A 402 21.88 -3.74 8.05
CA GLN A 402 22.55 -3.93 9.34
C GLN A 402 21.57 -3.93 10.51
N LEU A 403 20.46 -3.18 10.40
CA LEU A 403 19.43 -3.16 11.40
C LEU A 403 18.67 -4.49 11.41
N ASN A 404 18.29 -5.02 10.24
CA ASN A 404 17.57 -6.29 10.12
C ASN A 404 18.43 -7.47 10.61
N GLU A 405 19.72 -7.49 10.28
CA GLU A 405 20.66 -8.49 10.79
C GLU A 405 20.81 -8.42 12.31
N LYS A 406 20.95 -7.21 12.87
CA LYS A 406 21.06 -6.99 14.31
C LYS A 406 19.80 -7.41 15.06
N LEU A 407 18.63 -7.24 14.45
CA LEU A 407 17.33 -7.60 15.01
C LEU A 407 16.91 -9.05 14.70
N ALA A 408 17.71 -9.77 13.90
CA ALA A 408 17.49 -11.16 13.51
C ALA A 408 16.14 -11.39 12.80
N HIS A 409 15.75 -10.44 11.93
CA HIS A 409 14.46 -10.45 11.23
C HIS A 409 14.27 -11.66 10.30
N GLN A 410 15.35 -12.27 9.80
CA GLN A 410 15.27 -13.53 9.07
C GLN A 410 14.67 -14.69 9.90
N TYR A 411 14.60 -14.56 11.23
CA TYR A 411 13.97 -15.53 12.13
C TYR A 411 12.65 -15.03 12.75
N ILE A 412 12.08 -13.92 12.24
CA ILE A 412 10.90 -13.28 12.85
C ILE A 412 9.71 -14.23 12.97
N SER A 413 9.50 -15.09 11.96
CA SER A 413 8.42 -16.08 11.97
C SER A 413 8.57 -17.07 13.12
N ARG A 414 9.79 -17.54 13.41
CA ARG A 414 10.06 -18.41 14.56
C ARG A 414 9.81 -17.69 15.88
N ILE A 415 10.26 -16.43 15.99
CA ILE A 415 10.09 -15.60 17.20
C ILE A 415 8.60 -15.40 17.51
N MET A 416 7.81 -15.04 16.50
CA MET A 416 6.37 -14.83 16.65
C MET A 416 5.64 -16.13 16.94
N LEU A 417 5.89 -17.19 16.17
CA LEU A 417 5.19 -18.46 16.31
C LEU A 417 5.65 -19.29 17.52
N ALA A 418 6.73 -18.92 18.22
CA ALA A 418 7.09 -19.49 19.51
C ALA A 418 6.06 -19.18 20.61
N GLU A 419 5.31 -18.07 20.49
CA GLU A 419 4.22 -17.71 21.40
C GLU A 419 2.86 -18.24 20.94
N VAL A 420 2.84 -19.05 19.87
CA VAL A 420 1.68 -19.75 19.36
C VAL A 420 1.77 -21.21 19.81
N GLY A 421 0.76 -21.66 20.55
CA GLY A 421 0.69 -23.03 21.08
C GLY A 421 0.46 -24.09 20.00
N GLU A 422 -0.21 -25.18 20.40
CA GLU A 422 -0.58 -26.24 19.47
C GLU A 422 -1.59 -25.74 18.42
N LEU A 423 -1.37 -26.15 17.18
CA LEU A 423 -2.17 -25.81 16.02
C LEU A 423 -2.88 -27.06 15.51
N SER A 424 -4.18 -26.94 15.22
CA SER A 424 -4.91 -27.99 14.52
C SER A 424 -4.33 -28.23 13.12
N GLU A 425 -4.52 -29.44 12.59
CA GLU A 425 -4.13 -29.77 11.22
C GLU A 425 -4.76 -28.79 10.21
N GLN A 426 -6.01 -28.37 10.43
CA GLN A 426 -6.70 -27.39 9.59
C GLN A 426 -5.99 -26.03 9.58
N GLN A 427 -5.59 -25.50 10.74
CA GLN A 427 -4.87 -24.22 10.82
C GLN A 427 -3.49 -24.32 10.17
N GLN A 428 -2.79 -25.43 10.37
CA GLN A 428 -1.50 -25.67 9.72
C GLN A 428 -1.65 -25.78 8.19
N GLN A 429 -2.68 -26.46 7.69
CA GLN A 429 -2.95 -26.59 6.25
C GLN A 429 -3.31 -25.25 5.62
N GLY A 430 -4.15 -24.46 6.30
CA GLY A 430 -4.46 -23.09 5.89
C GLY A 430 -3.21 -22.23 5.80
N THR A 431 -2.38 -22.29 6.84
CA THR A 431 -1.09 -21.57 6.91
C THR A 431 -0.13 -21.98 5.81
N ALA A 432 0.02 -23.28 5.56
CA ALA A 432 0.88 -23.78 4.48
C ALA A 432 0.40 -23.32 3.10
N THR A 433 -0.92 -23.24 2.90
CA THR A 433 -1.51 -22.75 1.64
C THR A 433 -1.25 -21.25 1.45
N VAL A 434 -1.42 -20.45 2.49
CA VAL A 434 -1.11 -19.01 2.46
C VAL A 434 0.38 -18.78 2.20
N TYR A 435 1.24 -19.54 2.88
CA TYR A 435 2.69 -19.45 2.72
C TYR A 435 3.12 -19.79 1.29
N ALA A 436 2.59 -20.86 0.69
CA ALA A 436 2.84 -21.22 -0.70
C ALA A 436 2.40 -20.13 -1.68
N LEU A 437 1.21 -19.55 -1.46
CA LEU A 437 0.68 -18.46 -2.29
C LEU A 437 1.59 -17.23 -2.28
N LEU A 438 2.01 -16.80 -1.08
CA LEU A 438 2.85 -15.60 -0.91
C LEU A 438 4.29 -15.83 -1.36
N LEU A 439 4.81 -17.05 -1.20
CA LEU A 439 6.14 -17.40 -1.67
C LEU A 439 6.19 -17.40 -3.21
N GLU A 440 5.19 -17.97 -3.87
CA GLU A 440 5.07 -17.92 -5.33
C GLU A 440 4.87 -16.47 -5.82
N LEU A 441 4.05 -15.67 -5.12
CA LEU A 441 3.86 -14.26 -5.46
C LEU A 441 5.19 -13.51 -5.38
N THR A 442 5.96 -13.71 -4.31
CA THR A 442 7.27 -13.09 -4.11
C THR A 442 8.28 -13.52 -5.17
N HIS A 443 8.31 -14.81 -5.55
CA HIS A 443 9.15 -15.28 -6.64
C HIS A 443 8.80 -14.57 -7.96
N ARG A 444 7.51 -14.52 -8.32
CA ARG A 444 7.03 -13.85 -9.52
C ARG A 444 7.35 -12.35 -9.50
N THR A 445 7.20 -11.69 -8.36
CA THR A 445 7.54 -10.27 -8.17
C THR A 445 8.94 -9.92 -8.70
N TRP A 446 9.94 -10.75 -8.39
CA TRP A 446 11.31 -10.51 -8.84
C TRP A 446 11.48 -10.75 -10.34
N GLU A 447 10.92 -11.84 -10.87
CA GLU A 447 10.95 -12.13 -12.32
C GLU A 447 10.19 -11.08 -13.14
N GLU A 448 9.17 -10.45 -12.57
CA GLU A 448 8.46 -9.33 -13.19
C GLU A 448 9.31 -8.09 -13.37
N LEU A 449 10.13 -7.73 -12.39
CA LEU A 449 11.07 -6.62 -12.53
C LEU A 449 12.03 -6.87 -13.69
N HIS A 450 12.53 -8.11 -13.83
CA HIS A 450 13.34 -8.48 -14.99
C HIS A 450 12.57 -8.30 -16.30
N ARG A 451 11.35 -8.85 -16.40
CA ARG A 451 10.53 -8.74 -17.61
C ARG A 451 10.30 -7.28 -18.01
N ILE A 452 9.91 -6.44 -17.06
CA ILE A 452 9.54 -5.04 -17.32
C ILE A 452 10.78 -4.19 -17.66
N HIS A 453 11.83 -4.24 -16.86
CA HIS A 453 12.93 -3.29 -16.97
C HIS A 453 14.07 -3.73 -17.89
N VAL A 454 14.23 -5.05 -18.08
CA VAL A 454 15.24 -5.63 -18.96
C VAL A 454 14.62 -6.00 -20.31
N LEU A 455 13.62 -6.88 -20.34
CA LEU A 455 13.07 -7.37 -21.61
C LEU A 455 12.23 -6.30 -22.33
N GLN A 456 11.35 -5.60 -21.60
CA GLN A 456 10.52 -4.52 -22.15
C GLN A 456 11.22 -3.15 -22.11
N ARG A 457 12.42 -3.09 -21.54
CA ARG A 457 13.29 -1.90 -21.46
C ARG A 457 12.59 -0.68 -20.85
N ARG A 458 11.65 -0.89 -19.92
CA ARG A 458 10.94 0.20 -19.25
C ARG A 458 11.83 0.95 -18.26
N PRO A 459 11.56 2.24 -17.99
CA PRO A 459 12.22 2.99 -16.93
C PRO A 459 11.90 2.40 -15.54
N PRO A 460 12.65 2.78 -14.49
CA PRO A 460 12.44 2.29 -13.12
C PRO A 460 11.05 2.57 -12.56
N LEU A 461 10.48 3.74 -12.89
CA LEU A 461 9.15 4.16 -12.50
C LEU A 461 8.25 4.24 -13.73
N ASN A 462 7.02 3.76 -13.59
CA ASN A 462 6.02 3.74 -14.66
C ASN A 462 4.72 4.36 -14.14
N PHE A 463 3.98 5.02 -15.01
CA PHE A 463 2.89 5.93 -14.63
C PHE A 463 1.55 5.53 -15.23
N THR A 464 1.55 4.63 -16.22
CA THR A 464 0.36 4.16 -16.92
C THR A 464 0.22 2.64 -16.83
N MET A 465 -1.01 2.14 -16.91
CA MET A 465 -1.28 0.70 -16.79
C MET A 465 -0.62 -0.12 -17.90
N ASP A 466 -0.52 0.45 -19.11
CA ASP A 466 0.07 -0.20 -20.30
C ASP A 466 1.58 -0.37 -20.23
N GLU A 467 2.29 0.41 -19.40
CA GLU A 467 3.74 0.29 -19.29
C GLU A 467 4.20 -1.03 -18.66
N PHE A 468 3.31 -1.73 -17.95
CA PHE A 468 3.59 -2.99 -17.26
C PHE A 468 3.21 -4.23 -18.09
N LEU A 469 2.67 -4.06 -19.29
CA LEU A 469 2.17 -5.12 -20.16
C LEU A 469 2.92 -5.10 -21.48
#